data_AF-C1FP53-F1
#
_entry.id   AF-C1FP53-F1
#
_cell.length_a   1.000
_cell.length_b   1.000
_cell.length_c   1.000
_cell.angle_alpha   90.00
_cell.angle_beta   90.00
_cell.angle_gamma   90.00
#
_symmetry.space_group_name_H-M   'P 1'
#
loop_
_entity.id
_entity.type
_entity.pdbx_description
1 polymer ?
#
loop_
_entity_poly.entity_id
_entity_poly.type
_entity_poly.pdbx_seq_one_letter_code
_entity_poly.pdbx_strand_id
1 'polypeptide(L)'
;MQIEKRIIFNKVTGTVLNGCLEERYDSGLTEKMINDLRPKEIDYLDLEYGSTILKNVDTYHIDVETKEIVIDKYKEHIETQEEKLKREKQELENQLLLKENKETGGIL
;
A
#
# COMPACT_ATOMS: atom_id res chain seq x y z
N MET A 1 5.03 -23.71 -11.32
CA MET A 1 4.70 -22.32 -10.96
C MET A 1 3.81 -22.37 -9.72
N GLN A 2 4.27 -21.88 -8.58
CA GLN A 2 3.42 -21.77 -7.38
C GLN A 2 2.74 -20.40 -7.42
N ILE A 3 1.41 -20.41 -7.44
CA ILE A 3 0.59 -19.21 -7.41
C ILE A 3 0.24 -18.96 -5.95
N GLU A 4 0.59 -17.78 -5.44
CA GLU A 4 0.23 -17.38 -4.07
C GLU A 4 -1.13 -16.71 -4.03
N LYS A 5 -1.42 -15.86 -5.03
CA LYS A 5 -2.66 -15.08 -5.05
C LYS A 5 -3.14 -14.85 -6.48
N ARG A 6 -4.46 -15.00 -6.69
CA ARG A 6 -5.13 -14.59 -7.92
C ARG A 6 -5.91 -13.29 -7.69
N ILE A 7 -5.59 -12.27 -8.47
CA ILE A 7 -6.33 -11.02 -8.50
C ILE A 7 -7.37 -11.13 -9.62
N ILE A 8 -8.63 -10.94 -9.29
CA ILE A 8 -9.75 -10.90 -10.23
C ILE A 8 -10.13 -9.43 -10.37
N PHE A 9 -10.25 -8.96 -11.60
CA PHE A 9 -10.55 -7.56 -11.88
C PHE A 9 -11.56 -7.41 -13.02
N ASN A 10 -12.21 -6.26 -13.04
CA ASN A 10 -13.08 -5.85 -14.13
C ASN A 10 -12.23 -5.61 -15.37
N LYS A 11 -12.49 -6.38 -16.43
CA LYS A 11 -11.69 -6.32 -17.67
C LYS A 11 -11.78 -4.99 -18.39
N VAL A 12 -12.83 -4.19 -18.14
CA VAL A 12 -13.05 -2.90 -18.82
C VAL A 12 -12.42 -1.75 -18.03
N THR A 13 -12.50 -1.79 -16.70
CA THR A 13 -12.10 -0.66 -15.85
C THR A 13 -10.82 -0.90 -15.06
N GLY A 14 -10.34 -2.13 -14.99
CA GLY A 14 -9.19 -2.49 -14.15
C GLY A 14 -9.51 -2.63 -12.66
N THR A 15 -10.77 -2.40 -12.26
CA THR A 15 -11.19 -2.41 -10.86
C THR A 15 -11.02 -3.80 -10.26
N VAL A 16 -10.29 -3.91 -9.16
CA VAL A 16 -10.08 -5.18 -8.45
C VAL A 16 -11.37 -5.59 -7.74
N LEU A 17 -11.77 -6.85 -7.92
CA LEU A 17 -13.04 -7.42 -7.43
C LEU A 17 -12.84 -8.39 -6.25
N ASN A 18 -11.60 -8.71 -5.88
CA ASN A 18 -11.32 -9.58 -4.72
C ASN A 18 -11.94 -8.98 -3.45
N GLY A 19 -12.82 -9.75 -2.79
CA GLY A 19 -13.50 -9.30 -1.57
C GLY A 19 -14.70 -8.39 -1.80
N CYS A 20 -15.02 -8.03 -3.05
CA CYS A 20 -16.21 -7.25 -3.41
C CYS A 20 -17.39 -8.13 -3.85
N LEU A 21 -17.25 -9.47 -3.77
CA LEU A 21 -18.29 -10.43 -4.14
C LEU A 21 -19.35 -10.61 -3.05
N GLU A 22 -19.13 -10.09 -1.83
CA GLU A 22 -20.14 -10.10 -0.79
C GLU A 22 -21.28 -9.13 -1.14
N GLU A 23 -22.51 -9.55 -0.89
CA GLU A 23 -23.70 -8.78 -1.25
C GLU A 23 -23.82 -7.51 -0.41
N ARG A 24 -23.32 -6.38 -0.92
CA ARG A 24 -23.68 -5.05 -0.42
C ARG A 24 -25.01 -4.62 -1.03
N TYR A 25 -26.11 -4.86 -0.32
CA TYR A 25 -27.43 -4.25 -0.58
C TYR A 25 -27.54 -2.82 -0.02
N ASP A 26 -26.42 -2.09 -0.02
CA ASP A 26 -26.37 -0.70 0.39
C ASP A 26 -27.02 0.17 -0.72
N SER A 27 -28.00 0.98 -0.35
CA SER A 27 -28.77 1.86 -1.25
C SER A 27 -28.01 3.11 -1.72
N GLY A 28 -26.74 3.26 -1.35
CA GLY A 28 -25.85 4.37 -1.68
C GLY A 28 -24.91 4.08 -2.86
N LEU A 29 -24.94 2.89 -3.45
CA LEU A 29 -24.17 2.60 -4.67
C LEU A 29 -24.82 3.22 -5.90
N THR A 30 -24.06 4.03 -6.62
CA THR A 30 -24.49 4.53 -7.94
C THR A 30 -24.46 3.40 -8.98
N GLU A 31 -25.26 3.53 -10.04
CA GLU A 31 -25.32 2.53 -11.13
C GLU A 31 -23.95 2.27 -11.77
N LYS A 32 -23.10 3.31 -11.84
CA LYS A 32 -21.71 3.17 -12.29
C LYS A 32 -20.91 2.24 -11.36
N MET A 33 -21.00 2.45 -10.05
CA MET A 33 -20.29 1.61 -9.07
C MET A 33 -20.77 0.15 -9.12
N ILE A 34 -22.08 -0.06 -9.34
CA ILE A 34 -22.62 -1.41 -9.51
C ILE A 34 -22.05 -2.08 -10.76
N ASN A 35 -22.00 -1.38 -11.89
CA ASN A 35 -21.42 -1.91 -13.13
C ASN A 35 -19.91 -2.19 -12.99
N ASP A 36 -19.19 -1.36 -12.24
CA ASP A 36 -17.77 -1.55 -12.00
C ASP A 36 -17.49 -2.78 -11.11
N LEU A 37 -18.35 -3.03 -10.11
CA LEU A 37 -18.24 -4.17 -9.19
C LEU A 37 -18.85 -5.48 -9.73
N ARG A 38 -19.80 -5.38 -10.66
CA ARG A 38 -20.48 -6.52 -11.31
C ARG A 38 -20.38 -6.41 -12.83
N PRO A 39 -19.16 -6.45 -13.39
CA PRO A 39 -19.00 -6.37 -14.83
C PRO A 39 -19.49 -7.62 -15.53
N LYS A 40 -19.84 -7.46 -16.81
CA LYS A 40 -20.16 -8.58 -17.70
C LYS A 40 -18.93 -9.43 -18.03
N GLU A 41 -17.75 -8.81 -18.03
CA GLU A 41 -16.48 -9.47 -18.31
C GLU A 41 -15.49 -9.24 -17.16
N ILE A 42 -14.88 -10.32 -16.70
CA ILE A 42 -13.80 -10.31 -15.71
C ILE A 42 -12.55 -10.90 -16.34
N ASP A 43 -11.40 -10.48 -15.84
CA ASP A 43 -10.11 -11.08 -16.14
C ASP A 43 -9.34 -11.31 -14.83
N TYR A 44 -8.22 -12.02 -14.90
CA TYR A 44 -7.42 -12.33 -13.73
C TYR A 44 -5.92 -12.17 -13.99
N LEU A 45 -5.22 -11.84 -12.91
CA LEU A 45 -3.77 -11.77 -12.84
C LEU A 45 -3.30 -12.67 -11.71
N ASP A 46 -2.43 -13.63 -12.04
CA ASP A 46 -1.82 -14.52 -11.06
C ASP A 46 -0.52 -13.92 -10.56
N LEU A 47 -0.44 -13.74 -9.23
CA LEU A 47 0.78 -13.37 -8.55
C LEU A 47 1.57 -14.62 -8.20
N GLU A 48 2.85 -14.60 -8.59
CA GLU A 48 3.81 -15.62 -8.23
C GLU A 48 4.09 -15.63 -6.72
N TYR A 49 4.42 -16.82 -6.22
CA TYR A 49 4.79 -17.03 -4.82
C TYR A 49 6.01 -16.20 -4.41
N GLY A 50 5.86 -15.43 -3.34
CA GLY A 50 6.88 -14.51 -2.83
C GLY A 50 6.77 -13.09 -3.37
N SER A 51 5.72 -12.77 -4.13
CA SER A 51 5.51 -11.40 -4.64
C SER A 51 5.28 -10.41 -3.50
N THR A 52 6.13 -9.38 -3.42
CA THR A 52 6.04 -8.32 -2.41
C THR A 52 5.33 -7.07 -2.91
N ILE A 53 4.88 -7.07 -4.16
CA ILE A 53 4.29 -5.90 -4.86
C ILE A 53 3.13 -5.30 -4.06
N LEU A 54 2.29 -6.14 -3.46
CA LEU A 54 1.11 -5.71 -2.70
C LEU A 54 1.33 -5.57 -1.18
N LYS A 55 2.55 -5.75 -0.67
CA LYS A 55 2.81 -5.83 0.78
C LYS A 55 2.44 -4.55 1.53
N ASN A 56 2.79 -3.41 0.96
CA ASN A 56 2.59 -2.08 1.57
C ASN A 56 1.52 -1.26 0.82
N VAL A 57 0.64 -1.94 0.09
CA VAL A 57 -0.38 -1.30 -0.73
C VAL A 57 -1.70 -1.25 0.00
N ASP A 58 -2.36 -0.10 -0.05
CA ASP A 58 -3.69 0.13 0.51
C ASP A 58 -4.76 0.04 -0.59
N THR A 59 -4.54 0.73 -1.71
CA THR A 59 -5.45 0.74 -2.87
C THR A 59 -4.65 0.58 -4.17
N TYR A 60 -5.16 -0.25 -5.08
CA TYR A 60 -4.56 -0.52 -6.38
C TYR A 60 -5.63 -0.96 -7.39
N HIS A 61 -5.32 -0.79 -8.66
CA HIS A 61 -6.09 -1.30 -9.79
C HIS A 61 -5.17 -2.01 -10.79
N ILE A 62 -5.76 -2.67 -11.79
CA ILE A 62 -5.03 -3.32 -12.87
C ILE A 62 -5.13 -2.43 -14.12
N ASP A 63 -4.01 -2.12 -14.73
CA ASP A 63 -4.03 -1.49 -16.05
C ASP A 63 -4.57 -2.50 -17.08
N VAL A 64 -5.63 -2.13 -17.78
CA VAL A 64 -6.32 -3.03 -18.72
C VAL A 64 -5.50 -3.26 -19.99
N GLU A 65 -4.69 -2.29 -20.40
CA GLU A 65 -3.88 -2.36 -21.62
C GLU A 65 -2.62 -3.19 -21.38
N THR A 66 -1.92 -2.94 -20.27
CA THR A 66 -0.64 -3.62 -19.96
C THR A 66 -0.80 -4.86 -19.10
N LYS A 67 -1.96 -5.05 -18.45
CA LYS A 67 -2.21 -6.09 -17.44
C LYS A 67 -1.25 -6.03 -16.25
N GLU A 68 -0.75 -4.84 -15.94
CA GLU A 68 0.13 -4.60 -14.80
C GLU A 68 -0.63 -4.04 -13.59
N ILE A 69 -0.07 -4.25 -12.40
CA ILE A 69 -0.63 -3.72 -11.16
C ILE A 69 -0.22 -2.26 -11.01
N VAL A 70 -1.20 -1.36 -10.97
CA VAL A 70 -0.99 0.06 -10.72
C VAL A 70 -1.41 0.39 -9.29
N ILE A 71 -0.46 0.91 -8.52
CA ILE A 71 -0.66 1.23 -7.10
C ILE A 71 -1.15 2.68 -6.99
N ASP A 72 -2.41 2.84 -6.56
CA ASP A 72 -3.00 4.16 -6.32
C ASP A 72 -2.55 4.75 -4.99
N LYS A 73 -2.52 3.92 -3.95
CA LYS A 73 -2.21 4.35 -2.59
C LYS A 73 -1.39 3.30 -1.84
N TYR A 74 -0.24 3.72 -1.33
CA TYR A 74 0.52 2.96 -0.35
C TYR A 74 -0.06 3.17 1.04
N LYS A 75 0.06 2.17 1.91
CA LYS A 75 -0.28 2.33 3.33
C LYS A 75 0.56 3.46 3.90
N GLU A 76 -0.10 4.43 4.54
CA GLU A 76 0.62 5.47 5.27
C GLU A 76 1.50 4.80 6.31
N HIS A 77 2.80 5.11 6.26
CA HIS A 77 3.74 4.62 7.26
C HIS A 77 3.40 5.29 8.59
N ILE A 78 2.71 4.55 9.46
CA ILE A 78 2.50 4.96 10.84
C ILE A 78 3.81 4.66 11.56
N GLU A 79 4.56 5.72 11.86
CA GLU A 79 5.81 5.63 12.63
C GLU A 79 5.51 4.88 13.94
N THR A 80 6.16 3.74 14.14
CA THR A 80 5.95 2.93 15.34
C THR A 80 6.50 3.66 16.57
N GLN A 81 5.98 3.37 17.77
CA GLN A 81 6.53 3.94 19.01
C GLN A 81 8.05 3.68 19.13
N GLU A 82 8.53 2.54 18.65
CA GLU A 82 9.96 2.20 18.64
C GLU A 82 10.77 3.08 17.67
N GLU A 83 10.25 3.38 16.48
CA GLU A 83 10.91 4.28 15.53
C GLU A 83 10.96 5.72 16.07
N LYS A 84 9.87 6.18 16.69
CA LYS A 84 9.85 7.47 17.39
C LYS A 84 10.88 7.52 18.52
N LEU A 85 10.95 6.48 19.34
CA LEU A 85 11.94 6.36 20.43
C LEU A 85 13.39 6.35 19.92
N LYS A 86 13.65 5.70 18.77
CA LYS A 86 14.98 5.73 18.14
C LYS A 86 15.33 7.13 17.65
N ARG A 87 14.38 7.84 17.03
CA ARG A 87 14.56 9.21 16.58
C ARG A 87 14.85 10.16 17.74
N GLU A 88 14.06 10.07 18.81
CA GLU A 88 14.23 10.89 20.02
C GLU A 88 15.58 10.59 20.71
N LYS A 89 16.00 9.32 20.78
CA LYS A 89 17.34 8.96 21.29
C LYS A 89 18.45 9.57 20.44
N GLN A 90 18.34 9.50 19.12
CA GLN A 90 19.35 10.04 18.22
C GLN A 90 19.42 11.58 18.30
N GLU A 91 18.28 12.26 18.46
CA GLU A 91 18.27 13.71 18.70
C GLU A 91 18.87 14.08 20.06
N LEU A 92 18.60 13.29 21.11
CA LEU A 92 19.21 13.46 22.43
C LEU A 92 20.73 13.25 22.39
N GLU A 93 21.21 12.20 21.73
CA GLU A 93 22.63 11.94 21.52
C GLU A 93 23.30 13.08 20.76
N ASN A 94 22.68 13.56 19.68
CA ASN A 94 23.20 14.70 18.92
C ASN A 94 23.25 15.98 19.76
N GLN A 95 22.24 16.23 20.60
CA GLN A 95 22.24 17.39 21.51
C GLN A 95 23.31 17.27 22.60
N LEU A 96 23.54 16.07 23.12
CA LEU A 96 24.61 15.81 24.10
C LEU A 96 25.98 16.01 23.45
N LEU A 97 26.22 15.46 22.26
CA LEU A 97 27.45 15.67 21.50
C LEU A 97 27.71 17.14 21.18
N LEU A 98 26.66 17.91 20.85
CA LEU A 98 26.77 19.35 20.63
C LEU A 98 27.07 20.13 21.91
N LYS A 99 26.55 19.68 23.07
CA LYS A 99 26.86 20.27 24.38
C LYS A 99 28.27 19.93 24.81
N GLU A 100 28.69 18.67 24.69
CA GLU A 100 30.06 18.24 24.98
C GLU A 100 31.06 18.99 24.10
N ASN A 101 30.81 19.13 22.79
CA ASN A 101 31.68 19.94 21.91
C ASN A 101 31.72 21.43 22.27
N LYS A 102 30.63 21.98 22.85
CA LYS A 102 30.61 23.36 23.34
C LYS A 102 31.32 23.52 24.69
N GLU A 103 31.24 22.52 25.56
CA GLU A 103 31.88 22.51 26.88
C GLU A 103 33.36 22.15 26.84
N THR A 104 33.78 21.27 25.93
CA THR A 104 35.21 20.95 25.70
C THR A 104 35.94 22.00 24.88
N GLY A 105 35.20 22.91 24.22
CA GLY A 105 35.77 23.95 23.38
C GLY A 105 36.41 23.36 22.12
N GLY A 106 36.28 24.05 20.99
CA GLY A 106 37.02 23.69 19.78
C GLY A 106 38.51 23.60 20.08
N ILE A 107 39.03 22.37 20.20
CA ILE A 107 40.45 22.12 20.07
C ILE A 107 40.70 21.91 18.58
N LEU A 108 40.87 23.03 17.88
CA LEU A 108 41.81 23.26 16.79
C LEU A 108 41.72 24.73 16.36
#